data_AF-A0A7Y6XQ37-F1
#
_entry.id   AF-A0A7Y6XQ37-F1
#
_cell.length_a   1.000
_cell.length_b   1.000
_cell.length_c   1.000
_cell.angle_alpha   90.00
_cell.angle_beta   90.00
_cell.angle_gamma   90.00
#
_symmetry.space_group_name_H-M   'P 1'
#
loop_
_entity.id
_entity.type
_entity.pdbx_description
1 polymer ?
#
loop_
_entity_poly.entity_id
_entity_poly.type
_entity_poly.pdbx_seq_one_letter_code
_entity_poly.pdbx_strand_id
1 'polypeptide(L)'
;MAEDKYQEFVEKLVKLYGQFDSELKRFAKSSNSEISRKLGYSDAQFSRLINSSATEGEYVRAIQNTDRILKLMALEKELKQVKSGEPAPSESSSKRAGKILMAVAVLLAFCSVFLFYQNRMQRSKLLQVPETRDGMLKWSFETAYVNPFVELDDLPADCSYPCYKYQGKWELKNPYKIPFFRERNGFHYVATEVNMYARCMSEKSAEGNIIEAYEYQRHEIWYDKRELPIDSFMVASNKTQLRGSYQNLDFEESETFVRLAVIHTFFRNEFNLDSVGIGRSGKVIGRDVEFVPESTLRNKFESASQLQDAMTQVNAIIANRLEDFSRPISCDFAELPKNDFNMISEGDQISFDCQMTTSRFSIDYTKTYVLKNQFIKNTCVPAI
;
A
#
# COMPACT_ATOMS: atom_id res chain seq x y z
N MET A 1 -8.91 36.10 16.56
CA MET A 1 -8.56 35.05 15.56
C MET A 1 -9.40 33.80 15.74
N ALA A 2 -9.23 33.01 16.83
CA ALA A 2 -10.08 31.83 17.06
C ALA A 2 -11.56 32.17 17.34
N GLU A 3 -11.83 33.28 18.03
CA GLU A 3 -13.18 33.76 18.34
C GLU A 3 -13.93 34.24 17.08
N ASP A 4 -13.25 34.96 16.18
CA ASP A 4 -13.78 35.37 14.88
C ASP A 4 -14.18 34.14 14.02
N LYS A 5 -13.38 33.07 14.11
CA LYS A 5 -13.62 31.82 13.38
C LYS A 5 -14.72 30.98 14.01
N TYR A 6 -14.90 31.03 15.33
CA TYR A 6 -16.05 30.44 15.99
C TYR A 6 -17.35 31.10 15.54
N GLN A 7 -17.40 32.44 15.48
CA GLN A 7 -18.56 33.19 15.03
C GLN A 7 -18.90 32.87 13.56
N GLU A 8 -17.89 32.88 12.68
CA GLU A 8 -18.05 32.50 11.27
C GLU A 8 -18.62 31.08 11.12
N PHE A 9 -18.14 30.13 11.93
CA PHE A 9 -18.64 28.75 11.93
C PHE A 9 -20.11 28.68 12.37
N VAL A 10 -20.48 29.34 13.47
CA VAL A 10 -21.86 29.36 13.98
C VAL A 10 -22.82 30.00 12.98
N GLU A 11 -22.45 31.11 12.34
CA GLU A 11 -23.27 31.78 11.33
C GLU A 11 -23.59 30.88 10.13
N LYS A 12 -22.61 30.09 9.69
CA LYS A 12 -22.81 29.13 8.59
C LYS A 12 -23.71 27.97 9.00
N LEU A 13 -23.59 27.49 10.24
CA LEU A 13 -24.50 26.48 10.77
C LEU A 13 -25.92 27.02 10.94
N VAL A 14 -26.10 28.30 11.28
CA VAL A 14 -27.43 28.94 11.33
C VAL A 14 -28.13 28.88 9.96
N LYS A 15 -27.38 29.02 8.86
CA LYS A 15 -27.93 28.87 7.50
C LYS A 15 -28.42 27.45 7.20
N LEU A 16 -27.81 26.42 7.81
CA LEU A 16 -28.16 25.02 7.59
C LEU A 16 -29.24 24.51 8.55
N TYR A 17 -29.15 24.89 9.82
CA TYR A 17 -29.90 24.28 10.92
C TYR A 17 -30.84 25.26 11.65
N GLY A 18 -30.85 26.53 11.26
CA GLY A 18 -31.74 27.55 11.81
C GLY A 18 -31.21 28.21 13.08
N GLN A 19 -32.12 28.70 13.92
CA GLN A 19 -31.77 29.53 15.09
C GLN A 19 -30.84 28.80 16.08
N PHE A 20 -29.76 29.50 16.47
CA PHE A 20 -28.79 29.05 17.46
C PHE A 20 -29.05 29.72 18.83
N ASP A 21 -29.05 28.93 19.88
CA ASP A 21 -29.11 29.38 21.27
C ASP A 21 -27.68 29.46 21.82
N SER A 22 -27.21 30.70 22.05
CA SER A 22 -25.84 30.98 22.48
C SER A 22 -25.58 30.62 23.94
N GLU A 23 -26.61 30.55 24.78
CA GLU A 23 -26.50 30.18 26.19
C GLU A 23 -26.41 28.65 26.34
N LEU A 24 -27.23 27.93 25.58
CA LEU A 24 -27.29 26.46 25.63
C LEU A 24 -26.41 25.78 24.58
N LYS A 25 -25.69 26.55 23.75
CA LYS A 25 -24.79 26.08 22.69
C LYS A 25 -25.40 25.00 21.78
N ARG A 26 -26.65 25.21 21.37
CA ARG A 26 -27.45 24.24 20.59
C ARG A 26 -28.37 24.91 19.58
N PHE A 27 -28.79 24.16 18.57
CA PHE A 27 -29.75 24.62 17.57
C PHE A 27 -31.18 24.18 17.92
N ALA A 28 -32.16 25.04 17.65
CA ALA A 28 -33.54 24.77 18.05
C ALA A 28 -34.19 23.58 17.30
N LYS A 29 -33.76 23.32 16.06
CA LYS A 29 -34.38 22.32 15.17
C LYS A 29 -33.61 21.01 15.05
N SER A 30 -32.39 20.93 15.60
CA SER A 30 -31.54 19.74 15.46
C SER A 30 -30.62 19.61 16.67
N SER A 31 -30.45 18.38 17.16
CA SER A 31 -29.53 18.12 18.27
C SER A 31 -28.07 18.21 17.82
N ASN A 32 -27.15 18.54 18.74
CA ASN A 32 -25.73 18.64 18.42
C ASN A 32 -25.15 17.30 17.89
N SER A 33 -25.63 16.15 18.39
CA SER A 33 -25.26 14.83 17.87
C SER A 33 -25.84 14.51 16.48
N GLU A 34 -26.95 15.14 16.11
CA GLU A 34 -27.49 15.00 14.76
C GLU A 34 -26.68 15.85 13.77
N ILE A 35 -26.34 17.07 14.18
CA ILE A 35 -25.51 17.99 13.39
C ILE A 35 -24.10 17.44 13.21
N SER A 36 -23.48 16.89 14.26
CA SER A 36 -22.16 16.26 14.19
C SER A 36 -22.11 15.18 13.11
N ARG A 37 -23.08 14.26 13.10
CA ARG A 37 -23.18 13.17 12.12
C ARG A 37 -23.40 13.68 10.70
N LYS A 38 -24.28 14.67 10.52
CA LYS A 38 -24.56 15.28 9.20
C LYS A 38 -23.35 16.01 8.63
N LEU A 39 -22.50 16.57 9.50
CA LEU A 39 -21.26 17.24 9.11
C LEU A 39 -20.05 16.29 9.05
N GLY A 40 -20.20 15.02 9.47
CA GLY A 40 -19.12 14.03 9.48
C GLY A 40 -18.10 14.20 10.61
N TYR A 41 -18.51 14.81 11.72
CA TYR A 41 -17.71 14.94 12.95
C TYR A 41 -18.14 13.93 14.01
N SER A 42 -17.21 13.53 14.88
CA SER A 42 -17.59 12.87 16.12
C SER A 42 -18.29 13.85 17.08
N ASP A 43 -19.16 13.33 17.95
CA ASP A 43 -19.88 14.15 18.93
C ASP A 43 -18.93 14.96 19.83
N ALA A 44 -17.78 14.38 20.19
CA ALA A 44 -16.74 15.06 20.95
C ALA A 44 -16.08 16.20 20.18
N GLN A 45 -15.77 16.01 18.89
CA GLN A 45 -15.19 17.05 18.04
C GLN A 45 -16.17 18.21 17.83
N PHE A 46 -17.44 17.88 17.52
CA PHE A 46 -18.48 18.89 17.34
C PHE A 46 -18.77 19.65 18.65
N SER A 47 -18.74 18.95 19.80
CA SER A 47 -18.85 19.58 21.11
C SER A 47 -17.75 20.61 21.35
N ARG A 48 -16.49 20.33 20.98
CA ARG A 48 -15.41 21.33 21.09
C ARG A 48 -15.64 22.55 20.19
N LEU A 49 -16.08 22.31 18.95
CA LEU A 49 -16.36 23.37 17.98
C LEU A 49 -17.48 24.30 18.49
N ILE A 50 -18.58 23.74 19.02
CA ILE A 50 -19.75 24.53 19.43
C ILE A 50 -19.55 25.23 20.78
N ASN A 51 -18.68 24.70 21.64
CA ASN A 51 -18.34 25.26 22.95
C ASN A 51 -17.12 26.21 22.94
N SER A 52 -16.68 26.68 21.76
CA SER A 52 -15.55 27.61 21.62
C SER A 52 -14.21 27.09 22.16
N SER A 53 -14.02 25.77 22.24
CA SER A 53 -12.82 25.12 22.81
C SER A 53 -11.97 24.37 21.78
N ALA A 54 -12.31 24.49 20.50
CA ALA A 54 -11.52 23.94 19.41
C ALA A 54 -10.35 24.87 19.02
N THR A 55 -9.32 24.28 18.41
CA THR A 55 -8.19 25.03 17.86
C THR A 55 -8.58 25.81 16.60
N GLU A 56 -7.82 26.85 16.25
CA GLU A 56 -8.08 27.64 15.03
C GLU A 56 -8.08 26.76 13.77
N GLY A 57 -7.15 25.80 13.66
CA GLY A 57 -7.09 24.86 12.55
C GLY A 57 -8.27 23.87 12.51
N GLU A 58 -8.92 23.60 13.64
CA GLU A 58 -10.20 22.85 13.67
C GLU A 58 -11.35 23.70 13.13
N TYR A 59 -11.43 24.99 13.50
CA TYR A 59 -12.45 25.90 12.97
C TYR A 59 -12.33 26.11 11.46
N VAL A 60 -11.12 26.30 10.92
CA VAL A 60 -10.90 26.47 9.48
C VAL A 60 -11.41 25.27 8.69
N ARG A 61 -11.10 24.04 9.17
CA ARG A 61 -11.60 22.80 8.55
C ARG A 61 -13.13 22.69 8.65
N ALA A 62 -13.70 23.08 9.79
CA ALA A 62 -15.14 23.05 10.02
C ALA A 62 -15.90 24.03 9.12
N ILE A 63 -15.38 25.24 8.94
CA ILE A 63 -15.93 26.25 8.03
C ILE A 63 -15.90 25.76 6.58
N GLN A 64 -14.76 25.25 6.11
CA GLN A 64 -14.60 24.75 4.74
C GLN A 64 -15.58 23.60 4.42
N ASN A 65 -15.77 22.69 5.36
CA ASN A 65 -16.71 21.58 5.21
C ASN A 65 -18.17 22.08 5.14
N THR A 66 -18.53 23.05 6.00
CA THR A 66 -19.86 23.66 6.02
C THR A 66 -20.16 24.43 4.72
N ASP A 67 -19.16 25.13 4.16
CA ASP A 67 -19.29 25.82 2.88
C ASP A 67 -19.50 24.87 1.70
N ARG A 68 -18.82 23.71 1.72
CA ARG A 68 -19.03 22.67 0.71
C ARG A 68 -20.48 22.20 0.70
N ILE A 69 -21.08 21.99 1.87
CA ILE A 69 -22.47 21.55 2.01
C ILE A 69 -23.43 22.64 1.50
N LEU A 70 -23.23 23.90 1.91
CA LEU A 70 -24.04 25.03 1.44
C LEU A 70 -23.98 25.18 -0.09
N LYS A 71 -22.80 24.99 -0.70
CA LYS A 71 -22.62 25.06 -2.16
C LYS A 71 -23.35 23.92 -2.87
N LEU A 72 -23.31 22.70 -2.34
CA LEU A 72 -24.06 21.56 -2.89
C LEU A 72 -25.56 21.81 -2.85
N MET A 73 -26.08 22.34 -1.74
CA MET A 73 -27.51 22.68 -1.63
C MET A 73 -27.95 23.78 -2.61
N ALA A 74 -27.09 24.79 -2.85
CA ALA A 74 -27.37 25.83 -3.84
C ALA A 74 -27.46 25.25 -5.26
N LEU A 75 -26.51 24.37 -5.62
CA LEU A 75 -26.49 23.71 -6.92
C LEU A 75 -27.70 22.79 -7.12
N GLU A 76 -28.12 22.03 -6.09
CA GLU A 76 -29.32 21.20 -6.17
C GLU A 76 -30.60 22.03 -6.37
N LYS A 77 -30.67 23.22 -5.76
CA LYS A 77 -31.80 24.15 -5.94
C LYS A 77 -31.85 24.70 -7.36
N GLU A 78 -30.71 25.07 -7.94
CA GLU A 78 -30.61 25.49 -9.34
C GLU A 78 -31.01 24.35 -10.30
N LEU A 79 -30.57 23.12 -10.02
CA LEU A 79 -30.88 21.95 -10.83
C LEU A 79 -32.38 21.59 -10.80
N LYS A 80 -33.06 21.83 -9.67
CA LYS A 80 -34.52 21.64 -9.54
C LYS A 80 -35.32 22.73 -10.27
N GLN A 81 -34.85 23.98 -10.28
CA GLN A 81 -35.48 25.06 -11.03
C GLN A 81 -35.37 24.88 -12.55
N VAL A 82 -34.28 24.28 -13.03
CA VAL A 82 -34.09 23.96 -14.46
C VAL A 82 -35.02 22.82 -14.94
N LYS A 83 -35.53 21.98 -14.03
CA LYS A 83 -36.40 20.83 -14.36
C LYS A 83 -37.91 21.13 -14.38
N SER A 84 -38.35 22.33 -13.99
CA SER A 84 -39.78 22.65 -13.79
C SER A 84 -40.36 23.72 -14.75
N GLY A 85 -39.81 23.89 -15.96
CA GLY A 85 -40.33 24.86 -16.94
C GLY A 85 -41.21 24.22 -18.03
N GLU A 86 -42.52 24.52 -18.01
CA GLU A 86 -43.50 24.22 -19.07
C GLU A 86 -43.18 24.94 -20.40
N PRO A 87 -43.58 24.41 -21.58
CA PRO A 87 -43.38 25.10 -22.85
C PRO A 87 -44.67 25.72 -23.41
N ALA A 88 -44.58 26.96 -23.90
CA ALA A 88 -45.49 27.53 -24.91
C ALA A 88 -44.81 28.71 -25.64
N PRO A 89 -45.31 29.16 -26.81
CA PRO A 89 -45.64 28.40 -28.01
C PRO A 89 -44.73 28.82 -29.19
N SER A 90 -44.79 28.02 -30.25
CA SER A 90 -44.05 28.22 -31.49
C SER A 90 -44.59 29.36 -32.35
N GLU A 91 -43.70 30.22 -32.85
CA GLU A 91 -43.91 30.93 -34.12
C GLU A 91 -42.70 30.78 -35.06
N SER A 92 -43.06 30.70 -36.35
CA SER A 92 -42.29 30.46 -37.57
C SER A 92 -41.17 31.51 -37.81
N SER A 93 -40.29 31.50 -38.82
CA SER A 93 -40.26 30.88 -40.15
C SER A 93 -38.83 31.02 -40.70
N SER A 94 -38.33 29.94 -41.31
CA SER A 94 -37.30 29.76 -42.36
C SER A 94 -35.95 30.50 -42.39
N LYS A 95 -35.68 31.55 -41.60
CA LYS A 95 -34.31 32.15 -41.48
C LYS A 95 -33.58 31.75 -40.19
N ARG A 96 -34.28 31.08 -39.27
CA ARG A 96 -33.74 30.52 -38.02
C ARG A 96 -33.04 29.18 -38.25
N ALA A 97 -33.45 28.41 -39.27
CA ALA A 97 -32.92 27.07 -39.52
C ALA A 97 -31.40 27.08 -39.74
N GLY A 98 -30.85 28.02 -40.51
CA GLY A 98 -29.39 28.12 -40.72
C GLY A 98 -28.61 28.51 -39.45
N LYS A 99 -29.16 29.42 -38.63
CA LYS A 99 -28.55 29.80 -37.34
C LYS A 99 -28.67 28.69 -36.30
N ILE A 100 -29.77 27.94 -36.32
CA ILE A 100 -29.99 26.77 -35.45
C ILE A 100 -29.05 25.64 -35.88
N LEU A 101 -28.88 25.38 -37.19
CA LEU A 101 -27.95 24.36 -37.67
C LEU A 101 -26.50 24.69 -37.29
N MET A 102 -26.11 25.96 -37.39
CA MET A 102 -24.79 26.42 -36.95
C MET A 102 -24.64 26.31 -35.42
N ALA A 103 -25.66 26.69 -34.64
CA ALA A 103 -25.66 26.54 -33.20
C ALA A 103 -25.58 25.05 -32.77
N VAL A 104 -26.32 24.17 -33.45
CA VAL A 104 -26.28 22.71 -33.24
C VAL A 104 -24.92 22.15 -33.64
N ALA A 105 -24.32 22.60 -34.75
CA ALA A 105 -22.98 22.17 -35.16
C ALA A 105 -21.91 22.62 -34.16
N VAL A 106 -22.00 23.84 -33.63
CA VAL A 106 -21.11 24.33 -32.56
C VAL A 106 -21.33 23.55 -31.26
N LEU A 107 -22.59 23.23 -30.92
CA LEU A 107 -22.91 22.44 -29.74
C LEU A 107 -22.39 21.01 -29.86
N LEU A 108 -22.51 20.40 -31.04
CA LEU A 108 -21.96 19.08 -31.35
C LEU A 108 -20.43 19.09 -31.35
N ALA A 109 -19.79 20.15 -31.86
CA ALA A 109 -18.35 20.34 -31.77
C ALA A 109 -17.92 20.45 -30.30
N PHE A 110 -18.59 21.25 -29.48
CA PHE A 110 -18.32 21.34 -28.05
C PHE A 110 -18.55 20.02 -27.32
N CYS A 111 -19.63 19.28 -27.62
CA CYS A 111 -19.86 17.95 -27.06
C CYS A 111 -18.77 16.97 -27.50
N SER A 112 -18.32 16.99 -28.74
CA SER A 112 -17.25 16.10 -29.22
C SER A 112 -15.91 16.41 -28.57
N VAL A 113 -15.56 17.70 -28.39
CA VAL A 113 -14.35 18.13 -27.66
C VAL A 113 -14.46 17.77 -26.18
N PHE A 114 -15.64 17.95 -25.57
CA PHE A 114 -15.89 17.59 -24.17
C PHE A 114 -15.79 16.07 -23.96
N LEU A 115 -16.37 15.27 -24.84
CA LEU A 115 -16.27 13.81 -24.80
C LEU A 115 -14.83 13.34 -25.03
N PHE A 116 -14.09 13.99 -25.96
CA PHE A 116 -12.66 13.72 -26.17
C PHE A 116 -11.84 14.07 -24.93
N TYR A 117 -12.13 15.20 -24.29
CA TYR A 117 -11.46 15.64 -23.07
C TYR A 117 -11.78 14.73 -21.88
N GLN A 118 -13.05 14.32 -21.71
CA GLN A 118 -13.43 13.34 -20.70
C GLN A 118 -12.75 12.00 -20.93
N ASN A 119 -12.71 11.49 -22.16
CA ASN A 119 -12.04 10.22 -22.45
C ASN A 119 -10.53 10.31 -22.17
N ARG A 120 -9.89 11.47 -22.44
CA ARG A 120 -8.50 11.72 -22.06
C ARG A 120 -8.31 11.79 -20.53
N MET A 121 -9.22 12.46 -19.81
CA MET A 121 -9.20 12.54 -18.35
C MET A 121 -9.48 11.20 -17.66
N GLN A 122 -10.33 10.37 -18.27
CA GLN A 122 -10.65 9.03 -17.77
C GLN A 122 -9.46 8.09 -17.99
N ARG A 123 -8.75 8.21 -19.14
CA ARG A 123 -7.45 7.55 -19.34
C ARG A 123 -6.40 8.01 -18.32
N SER A 124 -6.37 9.28 -17.92
CA SER A 124 -5.44 9.73 -16.86
C SER A 124 -5.86 9.28 -15.46
N LYS A 125 -7.15 9.06 -15.19
CA LYS A 125 -7.62 8.49 -13.91
C LYS A 125 -7.41 6.98 -13.80
N LEU A 126 -7.30 6.26 -14.92
CA LEU A 126 -6.94 4.84 -14.96
C LEU A 126 -5.46 4.57 -14.66
N LEU A 127 -4.65 5.61 -14.43
CA LEU A 127 -3.27 5.54 -13.96
C LEU A 127 -3.14 5.84 -12.46
N GLN A 128 -4.21 5.66 -11.68
CA GLN A 128 -4.01 5.36 -10.27
C GLN A 128 -3.41 3.95 -10.20
N VAL A 129 -2.08 3.89 -10.16
CA VAL A 129 -1.37 2.69 -9.71
C VAL A 129 -2.02 2.31 -8.39
N PRO A 130 -2.61 1.11 -8.26
CA PRO A 130 -3.25 0.70 -7.02
C PRO A 130 -2.24 0.90 -5.90
N GLU A 131 -2.64 1.65 -4.87
CA GLU A 131 -1.78 1.95 -3.73
C GLU A 131 -1.36 0.61 -3.13
N THR A 132 -0.09 0.26 -3.31
CA THR A 132 0.47 -0.99 -2.78
C THR A 132 0.38 -0.95 -1.27
N ARG A 133 0.21 -2.12 -0.65
CA ARG A 133 0.01 -2.23 0.81
C ARG A 133 1.19 -1.69 1.63
N ASP A 134 2.33 -1.42 1.00
CA ASP A 134 3.51 -0.76 1.59
C ASP A 134 3.48 0.77 1.55
N GLY A 135 2.35 1.40 1.19
CA GLY A 135 2.22 2.86 1.12
C GLY A 135 2.64 3.60 2.39
N MET A 136 2.41 3.03 3.58
CA MET A 136 2.89 3.58 4.85
C MET A 136 4.42 3.56 4.95
N LEU A 137 5.08 2.46 4.55
CA LEU A 137 6.54 2.38 4.54
C LEU A 137 7.11 3.40 3.55
N LYS A 138 6.53 3.46 2.35
CA LYS A 138 6.90 4.44 1.35
C LYS A 138 6.80 5.87 1.91
N TRP A 139 5.70 6.19 2.57
CA TRP A 139 5.50 7.50 3.18
C TRP A 139 6.54 7.82 4.27
N SER A 140 6.87 6.85 5.13
CA SER A 140 7.82 7.05 6.23
C SER A 140 9.28 7.22 5.79
N PHE A 141 9.65 6.75 4.60
CA PHE A 141 11.05 6.72 4.14
C PHE A 141 11.31 7.56 2.88
N GLU A 142 10.30 7.85 2.06
CA GLU A 142 10.48 8.58 0.79
C GLU A 142 9.93 10.02 0.84
N THR A 143 9.33 10.45 1.95
CA THR A 143 8.80 11.82 2.07
C THR A 143 9.83 12.78 2.63
N ALA A 144 9.77 14.04 2.20
CA ALA A 144 10.62 15.10 2.75
C ALA A 144 10.24 15.52 4.18
N TYR A 145 9.11 15.03 4.70
CA TYR A 145 8.60 15.41 6.02
C TYR A 145 9.14 14.52 7.15
N VAL A 146 9.58 13.31 6.82
CA VAL A 146 10.15 12.35 7.76
C VAL A 146 11.46 11.86 7.15
N ASN A 147 12.59 12.21 7.76
CA ASN A 147 13.89 11.65 7.38
C ASN A 147 14.38 10.70 8.48
N PRO A 148 14.23 9.38 8.30
CA PRO A 148 14.70 8.39 9.26
C PRO A 148 16.18 8.01 9.06
N PHE A 149 16.86 8.58 8.06
CA PHE A 149 18.23 8.23 7.71
C PHE A 149 19.25 9.11 8.44
N VAL A 150 20.42 8.53 8.70
CA VAL A 150 21.60 9.29 9.14
C VAL A 150 22.17 10.07 7.96
N GLU A 151 22.43 11.36 8.14
CA GLU A 151 22.99 12.23 7.10
C GLU A 151 24.53 12.20 7.09
N LEU A 152 25.14 12.73 6.04
CA LEU A 152 26.62 12.76 5.93
C LEU A 152 27.26 13.61 7.03
N ASP A 153 26.63 14.69 7.43
CA ASP A 153 27.14 15.63 8.44
C ASP A 153 27.09 15.04 9.87
N ASP A 154 26.31 13.97 10.07
CA ASP A 154 26.19 13.25 11.34
C ASP A 154 27.23 12.13 11.48
N LEU A 155 28.02 11.86 10.44
CA LEU A 155 29.02 10.80 10.46
C LEU A 155 30.25 11.20 11.28
N PRO A 156 30.96 10.22 11.89
CA PRO A 156 32.23 10.49 12.55
C PRO A 156 33.27 11.01 11.55
N ALA A 157 34.19 11.85 12.03
CA ALA A 157 35.18 12.55 11.20
C ALA A 157 36.13 11.62 10.44
N ASP A 158 36.31 10.39 10.90
CA ASP A 158 37.13 9.35 10.27
C ASP A 158 36.33 8.50 9.25
N CYS A 159 35.03 8.78 9.09
CA CYS A 159 34.11 8.04 8.23
C CYS A 159 34.00 6.53 8.53
N SER A 160 34.32 6.10 9.76
CA SER A 160 34.29 4.68 10.16
C SER A 160 32.88 4.21 10.57
N TYR A 161 31.90 4.34 9.67
CA TYR A 161 30.49 4.12 10.00
C TYR A 161 29.73 3.25 8.97
N PRO A 162 29.97 1.94 8.90
CA PRO A 162 29.66 1.10 7.72
C PRO A 162 28.22 1.16 7.20
N CYS A 163 27.22 1.23 8.08
CA CYS A 163 25.81 1.18 7.68
C CYS A 163 25.37 2.35 6.80
N TYR A 164 26.08 3.50 6.77
CA TYR A 164 25.59 4.72 6.11
C TYR A 164 25.34 4.49 4.61
N LYS A 165 26.17 3.65 3.98
CA LYS A 165 26.07 3.30 2.55
C LYS A 165 25.00 2.26 2.25
N TYR A 166 24.51 1.54 3.24
CA TYR A 166 23.43 0.57 3.09
C TYR A 166 22.04 1.20 3.22
N GLN A 167 21.97 2.49 3.59
CA GLN A 167 20.71 3.19 3.79
C GLN A 167 19.96 3.41 2.47
N GLY A 168 18.65 3.19 2.50
CA GLY A 168 17.76 3.41 1.37
C GLY A 168 16.86 2.22 1.08
N LYS A 169 16.39 2.13 -0.18
CA LYS A 169 15.45 1.10 -0.64
C LYS A 169 16.17 -0.07 -1.28
N TRP A 170 15.87 -1.27 -0.78
CA TRP A 170 16.29 -2.56 -1.31
C TRP A 170 15.07 -3.33 -1.83
N GLU A 171 15.21 -4.01 -2.96
CA GLU A 171 14.12 -4.78 -3.57
C GLU A 171 14.53 -6.24 -3.81
N LEU A 172 13.56 -7.15 -3.82
CA LEU A 172 13.80 -8.53 -4.25
C LEU A 172 14.33 -8.55 -5.69
N LYS A 173 15.45 -9.23 -5.93
CA LYS A 173 16.01 -9.37 -7.28
C LYS A 173 15.09 -10.17 -8.21
N ASN A 174 14.73 -11.38 -7.77
CA ASN A 174 13.93 -12.32 -8.52
C ASN A 174 12.87 -12.95 -7.61
N PRO A 175 11.64 -13.14 -8.10
CA PRO A 175 10.66 -13.98 -7.44
C PRO A 175 11.20 -15.39 -7.18
N TYR A 176 10.75 -16.03 -6.10
CA TYR A 176 11.09 -17.41 -5.79
C TYR A 176 9.86 -18.21 -5.40
N LYS A 177 9.89 -19.51 -5.71
CA LYS A 177 8.78 -20.44 -5.48
C LYS A 177 9.19 -21.51 -4.48
N ILE A 178 8.27 -21.90 -3.60
CA ILE A 178 8.51 -22.95 -2.61
C ILE A 178 7.28 -23.86 -2.56
N PRO A 179 7.38 -25.14 -2.94
CA PRO A 179 6.31 -26.10 -2.74
C PRO A 179 6.23 -26.43 -1.24
N PHE A 180 5.04 -26.67 -0.71
CA PHE A 180 4.92 -27.07 0.68
C PHE A 180 3.74 -28.02 0.89
N PHE A 181 3.84 -28.80 1.96
CA PHE A 181 2.87 -29.81 2.33
C PHE A 181 2.36 -29.52 3.73
N ARG A 182 1.04 -29.59 3.89
CA ARG A 182 0.34 -29.51 5.18
C ARG A 182 -0.35 -30.84 5.44
N GLU A 183 -1.63 -30.93 5.10
CA GLU A 183 -2.39 -32.19 5.10
C GLU A 183 -2.58 -32.73 3.69
N ARG A 184 -2.26 -31.91 2.68
CA ARG A 184 -2.41 -32.20 1.25
C ARG A 184 -1.23 -31.63 0.44
N ASN A 185 -0.92 -32.30 -0.67
CA ASN A 185 0.02 -31.81 -1.67
C ASN A 185 -0.60 -30.69 -2.51
N GLY A 186 0.23 -30.05 -3.33
CA GLY A 186 -0.22 -29.09 -4.33
C GLY A 186 -0.23 -27.64 -3.87
N PHE A 187 0.17 -27.32 -2.64
CA PHE A 187 0.30 -25.93 -2.23
C PHE A 187 1.69 -25.37 -2.53
N HIS A 188 1.71 -24.16 -3.08
CA HIS A 188 2.92 -23.47 -3.47
C HIS A 188 2.89 -22.04 -2.96
N TYR A 189 4.02 -21.61 -2.45
CA TYR A 189 4.27 -20.25 -2.02
C TYR A 189 5.11 -19.55 -3.07
N VAL A 190 4.67 -18.39 -3.52
CA VAL A 190 5.41 -17.60 -4.51
C VAL A 190 5.68 -16.22 -3.92
N ALA A 191 6.95 -15.92 -3.65
CA ALA A 191 7.38 -14.59 -3.27
C ALA A 191 7.53 -13.74 -4.52
N THR A 192 6.60 -12.82 -4.72
CA THR A 192 6.51 -12.01 -5.94
C THR A 192 7.21 -10.66 -5.81
N GLU A 193 7.19 -10.07 -4.62
CA GLU A 193 7.69 -8.73 -4.38
C GLU A 193 8.19 -8.62 -2.94
N VAL A 194 9.32 -7.93 -2.77
CA VAL A 194 9.80 -7.51 -1.45
C VAL A 194 10.36 -6.11 -1.59
N ASN A 195 9.88 -5.20 -0.75
CA ASN A 195 10.40 -3.84 -0.63
C ASN A 195 10.91 -3.66 0.80
N MET A 196 12.19 -3.33 0.95
CA MET A 196 12.85 -3.15 2.24
C MET A 196 13.48 -1.76 2.31
N TYR A 197 13.12 -1.00 3.34
CA TYR A 197 13.76 0.28 3.64
C TYR A 197 14.71 0.09 4.81
N ALA A 198 15.99 0.35 4.57
CA ALA A 198 17.07 0.16 5.52
C ALA A 198 17.59 1.51 6.01
N ARG A 199 17.76 1.66 7.33
CA ARG A 199 18.39 2.83 7.96
C ARG A 199 19.48 2.38 8.93
N CYS A 200 20.44 3.27 9.18
CA CYS A 200 21.37 3.09 10.29
C CYS A 200 20.64 3.21 11.63
N MET A 201 21.01 2.38 12.62
CA MET A 201 20.59 2.56 14.00
C MET A 201 21.70 3.23 14.83
N SER A 202 21.87 4.54 14.66
CA SER A 202 22.82 5.33 15.44
C SER A 202 22.52 5.30 16.94
N GLU A 203 21.26 5.11 17.33
CA GLU A 203 20.83 4.97 18.71
C GLU A 203 21.27 3.65 19.37
N LYS A 204 21.59 2.61 18.57
CA LYS A 204 21.95 1.27 19.07
C LYS A 204 23.42 0.94 18.82
N SER A 205 24.06 1.57 17.83
CA SER A 205 25.46 1.34 17.48
C SER A 205 26.18 2.65 17.20
N ALA A 206 27.14 2.97 18.08
CA ALA A 206 28.07 4.07 17.89
C ALA A 206 29.06 3.82 16.75
N GLU A 207 29.33 2.55 16.42
CA GLU A 207 30.27 2.12 15.38
C GLU A 207 29.59 1.97 14.00
N GLY A 208 28.27 2.12 13.92
CA GLY A 208 27.53 2.03 12.66
C GLY A 208 27.50 0.64 12.04
N ASN A 209 27.62 -0.41 12.86
CA ASN A 209 27.57 -1.80 12.40
C ASN A 209 26.15 -2.40 12.41
N ILE A 210 25.11 -1.65 12.78
CA ILE A 210 23.74 -2.16 12.82
C ILE A 210 22.82 -1.38 11.87
N ILE A 211 22.14 -2.11 10.99
CA ILE A 211 21.08 -1.62 10.12
C ILE A 211 19.74 -2.11 10.66
N GLU A 212 18.78 -1.20 10.81
CA GLU A 212 17.38 -1.57 10.95
C GLU A 212 16.70 -1.49 9.60
N ALA A 213 15.89 -2.50 9.27
CA ALA A 213 15.13 -2.47 8.04
C ALA A 213 13.66 -2.86 8.24
N TYR A 214 12.78 -2.09 7.61
CA TYR A 214 11.37 -2.39 7.53
C TYR A 214 11.07 -2.98 6.15
N GLU A 215 10.54 -4.19 6.15
CA GLU A 215 10.39 -4.98 4.94
C GLU A 215 8.92 -5.36 4.73
N TYR A 216 8.37 -4.99 3.59
CA TYR A 216 7.12 -5.51 3.07
C TYR A 216 7.41 -6.67 2.12
N GLN A 217 6.67 -7.76 2.26
CA GLN A 217 6.73 -8.92 1.38
C GLN A 217 5.33 -9.26 0.86
N ARG A 218 5.20 -9.39 -0.46
CA ARG A 218 3.99 -9.88 -1.13
C ARG A 218 4.21 -11.31 -1.61
N HIS A 219 3.39 -12.20 -1.08
CA HIS A 219 3.43 -13.60 -1.44
C HIS A 219 2.09 -14.08 -1.93
N GLU A 220 2.12 -15.10 -2.77
CA GLU A 220 0.92 -15.72 -3.29
C GLU A 220 0.85 -17.18 -2.87
N ILE A 221 -0.36 -17.61 -2.52
CA ILE A 221 -0.67 -19.01 -2.29
C ILE A 221 -1.33 -19.56 -3.55
N TRP A 222 -0.69 -20.56 -4.12
CA TRP A 222 -1.11 -21.24 -5.33
C TRP A 222 -1.41 -22.70 -5.04
N TYR A 223 -2.35 -23.26 -5.78
CA TYR A 223 -2.74 -24.65 -5.69
C TYR A 223 -2.62 -25.36 -7.05
N ASP A 224 -1.81 -26.41 -7.10
CA ASP A 224 -1.67 -27.34 -8.22
C ASP A 224 -2.74 -28.43 -8.12
N LYS A 225 -3.71 -28.40 -9.03
CA LYS A 225 -4.82 -29.36 -9.09
C LYS A 225 -4.39 -30.82 -9.26
N ARG A 226 -3.16 -31.07 -9.72
CA ARG A 226 -2.60 -32.44 -9.86
C ARG A 226 -2.08 -33.00 -8.54
N GLU A 227 -1.84 -32.14 -7.55
CA GLU A 227 -1.36 -32.52 -6.21
C GLU A 227 -0.09 -33.38 -6.22
N LEU A 228 0.85 -33.04 -7.11
CA LEU A 228 2.11 -33.75 -7.22
C LEU A 228 2.87 -33.73 -5.88
N PRO A 229 3.55 -34.82 -5.50
CA PRO A 229 4.35 -34.85 -4.28
C PRO A 229 5.52 -33.88 -4.38
N ILE A 230 5.95 -33.32 -3.24
CA ILE A 230 7.03 -32.32 -3.16
C ILE A 230 8.30 -32.78 -3.89
N ASP A 231 8.69 -34.05 -3.74
CA ASP A 231 9.88 -34.63 -4.39
C ASP A 231 9.89 -34.44 -5.92
N SER A 232 8.73 -34.26 -6.55
CA SER A 232 8.61 -33.98 -7.99
C SER A 232 9.25 -32.65 -8.41
N PHE A 233 9.34 -31.71 -7.46
CA PHE A 233 9.89 -30.36 -7.67
C PHE A 233 11.35 -30.25 -7.22
N MET A 234 11.91 -31.28 -6.59
CA MET A 234 13.27 -31.31 -6.04
C MET A 234 14.26 -31.97 -7.00
N VAL A 235 15.53 -31.57 -6.95
CA VAL A 235 16.62 -32.20 -7.74
C VAL A 235 16.80 -33.64 -7.25
N ALA A 236 16.89 -34.60 -8.18
CA ALA A 236 16.94 -36.02 -7.83
C ALA A 236 18.15 -36.39 -6.95
N SER A 237 19.28 -35.72 -7.14
CA SER A 237 20.51 -35.91 -6.35
C SER A 237 20.56 -35.11 -5.05
N ASN A 238 19.67 -34.13 -4.87
CA ASN A 238 19.62 -33.30 -3.66
C ASN A 238 18.17 -32.92 -3.31
N LYS A 239 17.65 -33.58 -2.27
CA LYS A 239 16.25 -33.46 -1.85
C LYS A 239 15.89 -32.14 -1.16
N THR A 240 16.84 -31.24 -0.91
CA THR A 240 16.56 -29.90 -0.38
C THR A 240 16.54 -28.84 -1.48
N GLN A 241 17.16 -29.11 -2.63
CA GLN A 241 17.30 -28.15 -3.72
C GLN A 241 16.15 -28.26 -4.74
N LEU A 242 15.57 -27.12 -5.11
CA LEU A 242 14.51 -27.04 -6.11
C LEU A 242 15.06 -27.10 -7.54
N ARG A 243 14.33 -27.77 -8.43
CA ARG A 243 14.70 -27.80 -9.86
C ARG A 243 14.53 -26.41 -10.48
N GLY A 244 15.49 -26.01 -11.32
CA GLY A 244 15.39 -24.77 -12.09
C GLY A 244 14.14 -24.72 -12.98
N SER A 245 13.72 -25.85 -13.55
CA SER A 245 12.48 -25.92 -14.35
C SER A 245 11.21 -25.59 -13.55
N TYR A 246 11.18 -25.90 -12.26
CA TYR A 246 10.09 -25.52 -11.36
C TYR A 246 10.15 -24.02 -11.02
N GLN A 247 11.33 -23.50 -10.69
CA GLN A 247 11.51 -22.07 -10.39
C GLN A 247 11.11 -21.18 -11.57
N ASN A 248 11.37 -21.62 -12.80
CA ASN A 248 11.08 -20.90 -14.03
C ASN A 248 9.65 -21.12 -14.56
N LEU A 249 8.84 -21.98 -13.94
CA LEU A 249 7.48 -22.26 -14.41
C LEU A 249 6.56 -21.07 -14.17
N ASP A 250 5.86 -20.59 -15.19
CA ASP A 250 4.81 -19.58 -15.01
C ASP A 250 3.50 -20.26 -14.54
N PHE A 251 3.04 -19.89 -13.35
CA PHE A 251 1.80 -20.42 -12.78
C PHE A 251 0.56 -19.75 -13.37
N GLU A 252 0.66 -18.50 -13.85
CA GLU A 252 -0.47 -17.78 -14.44
C GLU A 252 -0.84 -18.35 -15.81
N GLU A 253 0.17 -18.79 -16.59
CA GLU A 253 -0.04 -19.41 -17.91
C GLU A 253 -0.49 -20.88 -17.83
N SER A 254 -0.37 -21.53 -16.68
CA SER A 254 -0.69 -22.95 -16.53
C SER A 254 -2.12 -23.18 -16.03
N GLU A 255 -2.89 -23.99 -16.77
CA GLU A 255 -4.26 -24.35 -16.39
C GLU A 255 -4.34 -25.22 -15.12
N THR A 256 -3.23 -25.83 -14.68
CA THR A 256 -3.21 -26.69 -13.49
C THR A 256 -3.06 -25.92 -12.20
N PHE A 257 -2.53 -24.69 -12.25
CA PHE A 257 -2.30 -23.87 -11.07
C PHE A 257 -3.43 -22.84 -10.90
N VAL A 258 -3.87 -22.66 -9.67
CA VAL A 258 -4.90 -21.67 -9.31
C VAL A 258 -4.41 -20.85 -8.12
N ARG A 259 -4.34 -19.53 -8.28
CA ARG A 259 -4.04 -18.62 -7.17
C ARG A 259 -5.24 -18.55 -6.23
N LEU A 260 -5.02 -18.75 -4.94
CA LEU A 260 -6.06 -18.79 -3.92
C LEU A 260 -6.06 -17.55 -3.02
N ALA A 261 -4.87 -17.02 -2.72
CA ALA A 261 -4.74 -15.87 -1.85
C ALA A 261 -3.42 -15.11 -2.09
N VAL A 262 -3.38 -13.86 -1.67
CA VAL A 262 -2.19 -13.02 -1.55
C VAL A 262 -1.97 -12.71 -0.08
N ILE A 263 -0.75 -12.96 0.42
CA ILE A 263 -0.33 -12.68 1.79
C ILE A 263 0.63 -11.50 1.77
N HIS A 264 0.28 -10.46 2.52
CA HIS A 264 1.10 -9.30 2.77
C HIS A 264 1.73 -9.45 4.14
N THR A 265 3.06 -9.47 4.21
CA THR A 265 3.78 -9.57 5.49
C THR A 265 4.71 -8.39 5.68
N PHE A 266 4.69 -7.82 6.88
CA PHE A 266 5.58 -6.76 7.31
C PHE A 266 6.56 -7.32 8.34
N PHE A 267 7.84 -7.09 8.10
CA PHE A 267 8.94 -7.46 8.99
C PHE A 267 9.66 -6.22 9.49
N ARG A 268 10.12 -6.29 10.73
CA ARG A 268 11.21 -5.48 11.23
C ARG A 268 12.44 -6.38 11.30
N ASN A 269 13.45 -6.07 10.52
CA ASN A 269 14.73 -6.76 10.48
C ASN A 269 15.81 -5.91 11.14
N GLU A 270 16.79 -6.60 11.69
CA GLU A 270 18.04 -6.04 12.14
C GLU A 270 19.17 -6.81 11.46
N PHE A 271 20.06 -6.07 10.80
CA PHE A 271 21.25 -6.63 10.18
C PHE A 271 22.48 -6.16 10.94
N ASN A 272 23.36 -7.10 11.27
CA ASN A 272 24.65 -6.82 11.90
C ASN A 272 25.74 -6.99 10.85
N LEU A 273 26.50 -5.93 10.62
CA LEU A 273 27.64 -5.87 9.71
C LEU A 273 28.90 -6.28 10.49
N ASP A 274 29.44 -7.44 10.15
CA ASP A 274 30.72 -7.92 10.67
C ASP A 274 31.74 -7.99 9.52
N SER A 275 33.01 -8.07 9.88
CA SER A 275 34.17 -8.33 9.00
C SER A 275 34.00 -9.57 8.11
N VAL A 276 33.21 -10.55 8.54
CA VAL A 276 33.00 -11.82 7.82
C VAL A 276 31.70 -11.86 7.02
N GLY A 277 30.80 -10.88 7.18
CA GLY A 277 29.51 -10.90 6.50
C GLY A 277 28.40 -10.13 7.22
N ILE A 278 27.17 -10.35 6.77
CA ILE A 278 25.97 -9.70 7.25
C ILE A 278 25.08 -10.74 7.94
N GLY A 279 24.98 -10.63 9.25
CA GLY A 279 24.03 -11.42 10.04
C GLY A 279 22.65 -10.79 9.99
N ARG A 280 21.59 -11.60 9.89
CA ARG A 280 20.20 -11.13 9.85
C ARG A 280 19.40 -11.70 11.01
N SER A 281 18.65 -10.86 11.69
CA SER A 281 17.54 -11.26 12.55
C SER A 281 16.28 -10.48 12.18
N GLY A 282 15.11 -11.08 12.35
CA GLY A 282 13.87 -10.42 11.95
C GLY A 282 12.65 -10.95 12.68
N LYS A 283 11.66 -10.07 12.83
CA LYS A 283 10.37 -10.42 13.41
C LYS A 283 9.25 -9.89 12.53
N VAL A 284 8.23 -10.72 12.36
CA VAL A 284 6.95 -10.31 11.76
C VAL A 284 6.25 -9.32 12.69
N ILE A 285 5.92 -8.15 12.17
CA ILE A 285 5.21 -7.09 12.91
C ILE A 285 3.76 -6.91 12.44
N GLY A 286 3.42 -7.43 11.26
CA GLY A 286 2.06 -7.38 10.73
C GLY A 286 1.88 -8.36 9.58
N ARG A 287 0.66 -8.88 9.43
CA ARG A 287 0.23 -9.73 8.33
C ARG A 287 -1.18 -9.39 7.93
N ASP A 288 -1.43 -9.42 6.64
CA ASP A 288 -2.76 -9.31 6.06
C ASP A 288 -2.91 -10.29 4.89
N VAL A 289 -4.14 -10.73 4.62
CA VAL A 289 -4.43 -11.73 3.60
C VAL A 289 -5.59 -11.26 2.74
N GLU A 290 -5.40 -11.30 1.44
CA GLU A 290 -6.41 -11.07 0.43
C GLU A 290 -6.77 -12.39 -0.26
N PHE A 291 -7.98 -12.88 -0.06
CA PHE A 291 -8.46 -14.08 -0.74
C PHE A 291 -8.93 -13.75 -2.14
N VAL A 292 -8.66 -14.64 -3.09
CA VAL A 292 -9.28 -14.55 -4.42
C VAL A 292 -10.78 -14.81 -4.26
N PRO A 293 -11.67 -13.96 -4.84
CA PRO A 293 -13.11 -14.13 -4.70
C PRO A 293 -13.57 -15.51 -5.15
N GLU A 294 -14.44 -16.13 -4.35
CA GLU A 294 -14.91 -17.49 -4.61
C GLU A 294 -15.64 -17.61 -5.95
N SER A 295 -16.35 -16.56 -6.39
CA SER A 295 -16.97 -16.47 -7.71
C SER A 295 -15.98 -16.65 -8.86
N THR A 296 -14.75 -16.16 -8.70
CA THR A 296 -13.65 -16.33 -9.66
C THR A 296 -13.09 -17.75 -9.62
N LEU A 297 -13.03 -18.35 -8.43
CA LEU A 297 -12.45 -19.68 -8.22
C LEU A 297 -13.37 -20.81 -8.67
N ARG A 298 -14.70 -20.67 -8.55
CA ARG A 298 -15.67 -21.72 -8.89
C ARG A 298 -15.51 -22.27 -10.30
N ASN A 299 -15.11 -21.43 -11.26
CA ASN A 299 -14.90 -21.84 -12.65
C ASN A 299 -13.53 -22.50 -12.92
N LYS A 300 -12.64 -22.52 -11.93
CA LYS A 300 -11.27 -23.06 -12.04
C LYS A 300 -11.13 -24.47 -11.45
N PHE A 301 -12.11 -24.93 -10.69
CA PHE A 301 -12.16 -26.23 -10.04
C PHE A 301 -13.23 -27.12 -10.67
N GLU A 302 -13.01 -28.44 -10.66
CA GLU A 302 -13.95 -29.42 -11.24
C GLU A 302 -15.19 -29.63 -10.35
N SER A 303 -15.03 -29.47 -9.04
CA SER A 303 -16.12 -29.62 -8.08
C SER A 303 -16.09 -28.55 -6.98
N ALA A 304 -17.27 -28.21 -6.47
CA ALA A 304 -17.41 -27.29 -5.34
C ALA A 304 -16.75 -27.84 -4.06
N SER A 305 -16.74 -29.16 -3.88
CA SER A 305 -16.05 -29.81 -2.75
C SER A 305 -14.55 -29.56 -2.79
N GLN A 306 -13.92 -29.73 -3.95
CA GLN A 306 -12.47 -29.53 -4.10
C GLN A 306 -12.07 -28.08 -3.79
N LEU A 307 -12.87 -27.11 -4.26
CA LEU A 307 -12.67 -25.70 -3.92
C LEU A 307 -12.79 -25.47 -2.41
N GLN A 308 -13.85 -25.99 -1.79
CA GLN A 308 -14.08 -25.84 -0.35
C GLN A 308 -12.93 -26.44 0.47
N ASP A 309 -12.44 -27.61 0.07
CA ASP A 309 -11.30 -28.27 0.73
C ASP A 309 -10.03 -27.43 0.59
N ALA A 310 -9.72 -26.96 -0.62
CA ALA A 310 -8.55 -26.12 -0.86
C ALA A 310 -8.61 -24.83 -0.02
N MET A 311 -9.76 -24.15 0.03
CA MET A 311 -9.94 -22.94 0.82
C MET A 311 -9.87 -23.21 2.33
N THR A 312 -10.35 -24.37 2.79
CA THR A 312 -10.22 -24.80 4.20
C THR A 312 -8.75 -24.96 4.57
N GLN A 313 -7.94 -25.56 3.70
CA GLN A 313 -6.50 -25.67 3.90
C GLN A 313 -5.79 -24.31 3.87
N VAL A 314 -6.16 -23.39 2.97
CA VAL A 314 -5.64 -22.01 2.98
C VAL A 314 -5.99 -21.29 4.29
N ASN A 315 -7.23 -21.44 4.77
CA ASN A 315 -7.63 -20.88 6.06
C ASN A 315 -6.84 -21.49 7.21
N ALA A 316 -6.56 -22.80 7.20
CA ALA A 316 -5.71 -23.44 8.21
C ALA A 316 -4.25 -22.93 8.15
N ILE A 317 -3.71 -22.75 6.94
CA ILE A 317 -2.38 -22.14 6.71
C ILE A 317 -2.30 -20.77 7.37
N ILE A 318 -3.33 -19.94 7.22
CA ILE A 318 -3.42 -18.58 7.78
C ILE A 318 -3.70 -18.60 9.30
N ALA A 319 -4.64 -19.44 9.75
CA ALA A 319 -5.13 -19.49 11.13
C ALA A 319 -4.08 -20.01 12.13
N ASN A 320 -3.20 -20.93 11.71
CA ASN A 320 -1.99 -21.30 12.47
C ASN A 320 -0.90 -20.21 12.43
N ARG A 321 -1.33 -18.95 12.27
CA ARG A 321 -0.57 -17.70 12.25
C ARG A 321 0.58 -17.66 11.27
N LEU A 322 0.68 -18.62 10.34
CA LEU A 322 1.89 -18.85 9.57
C LEU A 322 3.15 -18.89 10.47
N GLU A 323 3.02 -19.25 11.76
CA GLU A 323 4.17 -19.30 12.69
C GLU A 323 5.18 -20.33 12.19
N ASP A 324 4.68 -21.47 11.70
CA ASP A 324 5.42 -22.50 10.98
C ASP A 324 6.05 -22.03 9.65
N PHE A 325 5.71 -20.86 9.12
CA PHE A 325 6.35 -20.32 7.91
C PHE A 325 7.37 -19.23 8.24
N SER A 326 7.23 -18.53 9.37
CA SER A 326 8.25 -17.56 9.84
C SER A 326 9.30 -18.16 10.78
N ARG A 327 9.03 -19.31 11.41
CA ARG A 327 9.92 -19.94 12.40
C ARG A 327 10.21 -21.40 12.08
N PRO A 328 10.58 -21.64 10.82
CA PRO A 328 11.75 -22.48 10.58
C PRO A 328 12.54 -22.00 9.35
N ILE A 329 12.47 -20.71 9.03
CA ILE A 329 13.38 -20.10 8.06
C ILE A 329 14.66 -19.76 8.81
N SER A 330 15.71 -20.50 8.53
CA SER A 330 17.09 -20.15 8.91
C SER A 330 17.77 -19.59 7.67
N CYS A 331 18.52 -18.51 7.81
CA CYS A 331 19.37 -18.00 6.73
C CYS A 331 20.80 -17.89 7.24
N ASP A 332 21.75 -18.27 6.39
CA ASP A 332 23.17 -18.11 6.66
C ASP A 332 23.59 -16.64 6.56
N PHE A 333 24.82 -16.35 7.00
CA PHE A 333 25.41 -15.03 6.82
C PHE A 333 25.52 -14.72 5.32
N ALA A 334 25.15 -13.51 4.94
CA ALA A 334 25.40 -13.03 3.59
C ALA A 334 26.82 -12.45 3.50
N GLU A 335 27.47 -12.62 2.35
CA GLU A 335 28.73 -11.92 2.08
C GLU A 335 28.50 -10.40 2.00
N LEU A 336 29.53 -9.62 2.36
CA LEU A 336 29.51 -8.17 2.15
C LEU A 336 29.50 -7.87 0.64
N PRO A 337 28.66 -6.94 0.15
CA PRO A 337 28.62 -6.60 -1.27
C PRO A 337 29.96 -6.07 -1.82
N LYS A 338 30.74 -5.43 -0.95
CA LYS A 338 32.09 -4.88 -1.20
C LYS A 338 32.95 -5.07 0.05
N ASN A 339 34.26 -5.25 -0.16
CA ASN A 339 35.22 -5.24 0.95
C ASN A 339 35.32 -3.88 1.63
N ASP A 340 35.18 -2.78 0.87
CA ASP A 340 35.07 -1.43 1.39
C ASP A 340 33.62 -0.96 1.26
N PHE A 341 32.97 -0.71 2.39
CA PHE A 341 31.57 -0.26 2.43
C PHE A 341 31.38 1.09 1.72
N ASN A 342 32.41 1.94 1.64
CA ASN A 342 32.35 3.22 0.95
C ASN A 342 32.12 3.08 -0.57
N MET A 343 32.39 1.91 -1.13
CA MET A 343 32.20 1.60 -2.55
C MET A 343 30.82 1.03 -2.87
N ILE A 344 29.95 0.85 -1.87
CA ILE A 344 28.59 0.36 -2.09
C ILE A 344 27.77 1.39 -2.86
N SER A 345 27.06 0.92 -3.86
CA SER A 345 26.29 1.74 -4.80
C SER A 345 25.01 1.04 -5.25
N GLU A 346 24.10 1.79 -5.86
CA GLU A 346 22.87 1.23 -6.46
C GLU A 346 23.21 0.11 -7.45
N GLY A 347 22.48 -1.00 -7.35
CA GLY A 347 22.73 -2.23 -8.11
C GLY A 347 23.51 -3.31 -7.36
N ASP A 348 24.20 -2.96 -6.27
CA ASP A 348 24.85 -3.94 -5.40
C ASP A 348 23.82 -4.84 -4.69
N GLN A 349 24.26 -6.05 -4.33
CA GLN A 349 23.36 -7.14 -3.93
C GLN A 349 23.77 -7.74 -2.59
N ILE A 350 22.77 -8.13 -1.81
CA ILE A 350 22.94 -8.94 -0.60
C ILE A 350 22.13 -10.22 -0.80
N SER A 351 22.79 -11.38 -0.78
CA SER A 351 22.16 -12.68 -0.97
C SER A 351 22.24 -13.50 0.31
N PHE A 352 21.09 -13.95 0.79
CA PHE A 352 20.98 -14.87 1.91
C PHE A 352 20.59 -16.25 1.39
N ASP A 353 21.40 -17.25 1.67
CA ASP A 353 21.01 -18.64 1.50
C ASP A 353 20.17 -19.06 2.69
N CYS A 354 18.93 -19.44 2.43
CA CYS A 354 17.93 -19.71 3.43
C CYS A 354 17.41 -21.14 3.27
N GLN A 355 17.02 -21.74 4.39
CA GLN A 355 16.37 -23.02 4.44
C GLN A 355 15.03 -22.87 5.14
N MET A 356 13.95 -23.30 4.48
CA MET A 356 12.63 -23.44 5.09
C MET A 356 12.43 -24.89 5.55
N THR A 357 12.37 -25.11 6.86
CA THR A 357 12.22 -26.46 7.43
C THR A 357 10.83 -26.72 7.96
N THR A 358 10.03 -27.54 7.30
CA THR A 358 8.78 -28.02 7.90
C THR A 358 9.04 -29.25 8.77
N SER A 359 8.01 -29.74 9.47
CA SER A 359 8.11 -30.98 10.26
C SER A 359 8.47 -32.23 9.44
N ARG A 360 8.43 -32.17 8.10
CA ARG A 360 8.64 -33.32 7.21
C ARG A 360 9.76 -33.15 6.18
N PHE A 361 10.17 -31.93 5.85
CA PHE A 361 11.13 -31.66 4.79
C PHE A 361 11.79 -30.29 4.95
N SER A 362 12.98 -30.14 4.38
CA SER A 362 13.71 -28.87 4.31
C SER A 362 13.90 -28.46 2.86
N ILE A 363 13.72 -27.18 2.58
CA ILE A 363 13.83 -26.61 1.23
C ILE A 363 14.80 -25.44 1.27
N ASP A 364 15.84 -25.53 0.45
CA ASP A 364 16.83 -24.48 0.29
C ASP A 364 16.37 -23.49 -0.79
N TYR A 365 16.51 -22.19 -0.49
CA TYR A 365 16.20 -21.10 -1.41
C TYR A 365 17.10 -19.90 -1.11
N THR A 366 17.47 -19.17 -2.16
CA THR A 366 18.28 -17.95 -2.01
C THR A 366 17.39 -16.73 -2.11
N LYS A 367 17.56 -15.80 -1.17
CA LYS A 367 16.90 -14.49 -1.19
C LYS A 367 17.92 -13.39 -1.44
N THR A 368 17.86 -12.81 -2.64
CA THR A 368 18.74 -11.72 -3.04
C THR A 368 18.00 -10.38 -3.04
N TYR A 369 18.55 -9.42 -2.31
CA TYR A 369 18.15 -8.01 -2.34
C TYR A 369 19.06 -7.21 -3.27
N VAL A 370 18.52 -6.20 -3.94
CA VAL A 370 19.28 -5.24 -4.76
C VAL A 370 19.04 -3.83 -4.23
N LEU A 371 20.10 -3.06 -4.03
CA LEU A 371 20.00 -1.65 -3.66
C LEU A 371 19.48 -0.83 -4.85
N LYS A 372 18.35 -0.15 -4.69
CA LYS A 372 17.69 0.61 -5.77
C LYS A 372 17.79 2.10 -5.60
N ASN A 373 17.44 2.59 -4.42
CA ASN A 373 17.47 4.02 -4.09
C ASN A 373 18.38 4.19 -2.89
N GLN A 374 19.65 4.48 -3.12
CA GLN A 374 20.61 4.73 -2.05
C GLN A 374 20.42 6.14 -1.51
N PHE A 375 20.32 6.29 -0.18
CA PHE A 375 20.13 7.60 0.44
C PHE A 375 21.37 8.49 0.28
N ILE A 376 22.55 7.98 0.67
CA ILE A 376 23.83 8.67 0.51
C ILE A 376 24.61 8.07 -0.66
N LYS A 377 24.65 8.79 -1.78
CA LYS A 377 25.43 8.40 -2.97
C LYS A 377 26.90 8.79 -2.87
N ASN A 378 27.18 9.94 -2.25
CA ASN A 378 28.54 10.44 -2.08
C ASN A 378 29.31 9.57 -1.08
N THR A 379 30.63 9.58 -1.18
CA THR A 379 31.52 8.90 -0.24
C THR A 379 31.97 9.90 0.81
N CYS A 380 31.91 9.50 2.08
CA CYS A 380 32.45 10.28 3.19
C CYS A 380 33.98 10.39 3.01
N VAL A 381 34.52 11.59 3.19
CA VAL A 381 35.95 11.86 3.11
C VAL A 381 36.44 12.21 4.51
N PRO A 382 37.38 11.45 5.09
CA PRO A 382 37.87 11.73 6.43
C PRO A 382 38.45 13.14 6.53
N ALA A 383 38.16 13.84 7.64
CA ALA A 383 38.80 15.11 7.94
C ALA A 383 40.29 14.86 8.25
N ILE A 384 41.18 15.53 7.51
CA ILE A 384 42.64 15.46 7.67
C ILE A 384 43.09 16.24 8.89
#